data_AF-A0A3D8HPE6-F1
#
_entry.id   AF-A0A3D8HPE6-F1
#
_cell.length_a   1.000
_cell.length_b   1.000
_cell.length_c   1.000
_cell.angle_alpha   90.00
_cell.angle_beta   90.00
_cell.angle_gamma   90.00
#
_symmetry.space_group_name_H-M   'P 1'
#
loop_
_entity.id
_entity.type
_entity.pdbx_description
1 polymer ?
#
loop_
_entity_poly.entity_id
_entity_poly.type
_entity_poly.pdbx_seq_one_letter_code
_entity_poly.pdbx_strand_id
1 'polypeptide(L)'
;MYYDWLLIELFDQMVRIKSGGEMLACFEKVKQTQNTKLANIIKKRVGDDLLAQSQQPQTTKLAKITKDKIFNKFLSLYLKTLRVLVPRSLRDEVFIATSIGERHKWMYDAFSLWRVLDSVGFRDIKVLDFKTSDIPNFETYLLDMNADGSPYKGDSSLYMECIK
;
A
#
# COMPACT_ATOMS: atom_id res chain seq x y z
N MET A 1 -5.36 18.36 -9.95
CA MET A 1 -4.16 17.49 -9.81
C MET A 1 -3.79 17.16 -8.37
N TYR A 2 -3.56 18.14 -7.48
CA TYR A 2 -3.30 17.82 -6.06
C TYR A 2 -4.52 17.22 -5.35
N TYR A 3 -5.68 17.85 -5.54
CA TYR A 3 -6.94 17.35 -5.01
C TYR A 3 -7.24 15.92 -5.50
N ASP A 4 -7.11 15.68 -6.81
CA ASP A 4 -7.33 14.37 -7.41
C ASP A 4 -6.41 13.30 -6.79
N TRP A 5 -5.14 13.64 -6.51
CA TRP A 5 -4.22 12.74 -5.82
C TRP A 5 -4.69 12.39 -4.42
N LEU A 6 -5.14 13.38 -3.62
CA LEU A 6 -5.63 13.12 -2.27
C LEU A 6 -6.87 12.21 -2.27
N LEU A 7 -7.78 12.41 -3.23
CA LEU A 7 -8.93 11.50 -3.40
C LEU A 7 -8.47 10.10 -3.77
N ILE A 8 -7.55 9.98 -4.74
CA ILE A 8 -7.00 8.69 -5.16
C ILE A 8 -6.33 8.00 -3.96
N GLU A 9 -5.47 8.67 -3.23
CA GLU A 9 -4.78 8.10 -2.07
C GLU A 9 -5.75 7.59 -1.00
N LEU A 10 -6.80 8.37 -0.67
CA LEU A 10 -7.78 8.00 0.35
C LEU A 10 -8.68 6.83 -0.10
N PHE A 11 -9.23 6.91 -1.32
CA PHE A 11 -10.22 5.96 -1.77
C PHE A 11 -9.61 4.72 -2.43
N ASP A 12 -8.61 4.88 -3.27
CA ASP A 12 -8.03 3.76 -4.03
C ASP A 12 -7.45 2.70 -3.11
N GLN A 13 -6.87 3.07 -1.97
CA GLN A 13 -6.39 2.10 -0.98
C GLN A 13 -7.52 1.24 -0.39
N MET A 14 -8.73 1.77 -0.28
CA MET A 14 -9.88 1.09 0.32
C MET A 14 -10.71 0.30 -0.71
N VAL A 15 -10.94 0.89 -1.89
CA VAL A 15 -11.95 0.40 -2.83
C VAL A 15 -11.39 -0.18 -4.13
N ARG A 16 -10.06 -0.20 -4.34
CA ARG A 16 -9.48 -0.76 -5.56
C ARG A 16 -9.90 -2.21 -5.79
N ILE A 17 -10.07 -2.56 -7.05
CA ILE A 17 -10.47 -3.91 -7.51
C ILE A 17 -9.43 -4.54 -8.44
N LYS A 18 -8.40 -3.78 -8.83
CA LYS A 18 -7.31 -4.19 -9.71
C LYS A 18 -5.97 -3.87 -9.05
N SER A 19 -4.97 -4.69 -9.32
CA SER A 19 -3.61 -4.46 -8.82
C SER A 19 -3.08 -3.08 -9.24
N GLY A 20 -2.52 -2.33 -8.30
CA GLY A 20 -1.99 -0.97 -8.47
C GLY A 20 -3.06 0.13 -8.46
N GLY A 21 -4.32 -0.20 -8.74
CA GLY A 21 -5.44 0.75 -8.71
C GLY A 21 -5.25 1.98 -9.59
N GLU A 22 -5.90 3.09 -9.20
CA GLU A 22 -5.72 4.41 -9.82
C GLU A 22 -4.43 5.10 -9.36
N MET A 23 -3.85 4.71 -8.22
CA MET A 23 -2.53 5.21 -7.79
C MET A 23 -1.46 4.90 -8.85
N LEU A 24 -1.43 3.67 -9.37
CA LEU A 24 -0.47 3.27 -10.41
C LEU A 24 -0.67 4.08 -11.71
N ALA A 25 -1.91 4.30 -12.14
CA ALA A 25 -2.19 5.13 -13.31
C ALA A 25 -1.72 6.58 -13.11
N CYS A 26 -1.88 7.12 -11.90
CA CYS A 26 -1.34 8.42 -11.53
C CYS A 26 0.20 8.44 -11.59
N PHE A 27 0.86 7.39 -11.08
CA PHE A 27 2.31 7.26 -11.12
C PHE A 27 2.85 7.24 -12.55
N GLU A 28 2.23 6.44 -13.42
CA GLU A 28 2.59 6.37 -14.84
C GLU A 28 2.41 7.72 -15.54
N LYS A 29 1.30 8.42 -15.26
CA LYS A 29 1.04 9.76 -15.80
C LYS A 29 2.08 10.77 -15.33
N VAL A 30 2.48 10.73 -14.05
CA VAL A 30 3.54 11.60 -13.51
C VAL A 30 4.89 11.31 -14.19
N LYS A 31 5.24 10.05 -14.40
CA LYS A 31 6.46 9.64 -15.11
C LYS A 31 6.45 10.09 -16.57
N GLN A 32 5.31 9.97 -17.26
CA GLN A 32 5.18 10.40 -18.66
C GLN A 32 5.23 11.92 -18.81
N THR A 33 4.54 12.65 -17.93
CA THR A 33 4.45 14.12 -18.00
C THR A 33 5.61 14.84 -17.31
N GLN A 34 6.47 14.10 -16.60
CA GLN A 34 7.57 14.66 -15.80
C GLN A 34 7.11 15.75 -14.83
N ASN A 35 5.91 15.56 -14.24
CA ASN A 35 5.32 16.55 -13.33
C ASN A 35 6.02 16.53 -11.97
N THR A 36 7.05 17.37 -11.82
CA THR A 36 7.87 17.48 -10.61
C THR A 36 7.08 17.89 -9.38
N LYS A 37 6.10 18.79 -9.52
CA LYS A 37 5.28 19.26 -8.39
C LYS A 37 4.47 18.11 -7.79
N LEU A 38 3.81 17.32 -8.63
CA LEU A 38 3.02 16.17 -8.17
C LEU A 38 3.93 15.03 -7.68
N ALA A 39 5.06 14.78 -8.35
CA ALA A 39 6.04 13.79 -7.91
C ALA A 39 6.55 14.09 -6.49
N ASN A 40 6.88 15.35 -6.17
CA ASN A 40 7.34 15.74 -4.84
C ASN A 40 6.27 15.52 -3.76
N ILE A 41 5.00 15.77 -4.10
CA ILE A 41 3.88 15.53 -3.19
C ILE A 41 3.72 14.03 -2.93
N ILE A 42 3.75 13.22 -3.97
CA ILE A 42 3.67 11.75 -3.87
C ILE A 42 4.83 11.24 -3.02
N LYS A 43 6.07 11.61 -3.34
CA LYS A 43 7.26 11.24 -2.57
C LYS A 43 7.13 11.60 -1.09
N LYS A 44 6.67 12.82 -0.79
CA LYS A 44 6.46 13.25 0.60
C LYS A 44 5.41 12.39 1.31
N ARG A 45 4.31 12.05 0.63
CA ARG A 45 3.15 11.39 1.26
C ARG A 45 3.29 9.88 1.39
N VAL A 46 3.87 9.22 0.39
CA VAL A 46 3.97 7.75 0.33
C VAL A 46 5.40 7.22 0.26
N GLY A 47 6.42 8.09 0.17
CA GLY A 47 7.84 7.71 0.11
C GLY A 47 8.38 7.42 -1.30
N ASP A 48 7.50 7.20 -2.29
CA ASP A 48 7.89 6.81 -3.64
C ASP A 48 8.47 7.96 -4.46
N ASP A 49 9.76 7.89 -4.79
CA ASP A 49 10.40 8.79 -5.75
C ASP A 49 10.14 8.33 -7.19
N LEU A 50 9.11 8.91 -7.80
CA LEU A 50 8.67 8.53 -9.15
C LEU A 50 9.61 8.97 -10.27
N LEU A 51 10.40 10.02 -10.05
CA LEU A 51 11.27 10.62 -11.06
C LEU A 51 12.73 10.22 -10.90
N ALA A 52 13.12 9.66 -9.75
CA ALA A 52 14.39 8.99 -9.60
C ALA A 52 14.52 7.84 -10.62
N GLN A 53 15.69 7.74 -11.25
CA GLN A 53 16.00 6.59 -12.10
C GLN A 53 16.12 5.36 -11.22
N SER A 54 15.05 4.57 -11.14
CA SER A 54 15.12 3.24 -10.57
C SER A 54 15.99 2.37 -11.47
N GLN A 55 17.21 2.06 -11.03
CA GLN A 55 17.95 0.91 -11.58
C GLN A 55 17.13 -0.32 -11.23
N GLN A 56 16.27 -0.77 -12.15
CA GLN A 56 15.61 -2.05 -11.96
C GLN A 56 16.71 -3.12 -12.00
N PRO A 57 16.90 -3.90 -10.91
CA PRO A 57 17.75 -5.07 -11.01
C PRO A 57 17.12 -5.97 -12.07
N GLN A 58 17.84 -6.17 -13.17
CA GLN A 58 17.48 -7.14 -14.20
C GLN A 58 17.54 -8.53 -13.57
N THR A 59 16.42 -8.96 -12.99
CA THR A 59 16.32 -10.30 -12.42
C THR A 59 16.04 -11.27 -13.56
N THR A 60 17.10 -11.88 -14.09
CA THR A 60 17.02 -13.05 -14.98
C THR A 60 16.63 -14.28 -14.16
N LYS A 61 15.39 -14.33 -13.68
CA LYS A 61 14.89 -15.52 -12.97
C LYS A 61 14.33 -16.52 -13.98
N LEU A 62 15.15 -17.50 -14.36
CA LEU A 62 14.65 -18.78 -14.88
C LEU A 62 13.91 -19.49 -13.74
N ALA A 63 12.62 -19.20 -13.61
CA ALA A 63 11.81 -19.71 -12.53
C ALA A 63 11.53 -21.21 -12.73
N LYS A 64 12.02 -22.07 -11.82
CA LYS A 64 11.67 -23.49 -11.79
C LYS A 64 10.14 -23.66 -11.77
N ILE A 65 9.62 -24.57 -12.59
CA ILE A 65 8.19 -24.90 -12.65
C ILE A 65 7.89 -25.89 -11.54
N THR A 66 7.19 -25.43 -10.49
CA THR A 66 6.72 -26.25 -9.37
C THR A 66 5.32 -26.79 -9.67
N LYS A 67 4.94 -27.95 -9.10
CA LYS A 67 3.58 -28.51 -9.24
C LYS A 67 2.50 -27.52 -8.80
N ASP A 68 2.77 -26.74 -7.75
CA ASP A 68 1.87 -25.69 -7.27
C ASP A 68 1.63 -24.60 -8.32
N LYS A 69 2.66 -24.24 -9.12
CA LYS A 69 2.49 -23.26 -10.21
C LYS A 69 1.57 -23.79 -11.30
N ILE A 70 1.65 -25.08 -11.60
CA ILE A 70 0.78 -25.73 -12.60
C ILE A 70 -0.66 -25.78 -12.07
N PHE A 71 -0.85 -26.24 -10.83
CA PHE A 71 -2.16 -26.27 -10.18
C PHE A 71 -2.78 -24.87 -10.09
N ASN A 72 -2.01 -23.88 -9.65
CA ASN A 72 -2.45 -22.48 -9.60
C ASN A 72 -2.78 -21.94 -10.99
N LYS A 73 -2.10 -22.40 -12.06
CA LYS A 73 -2.43 -22.02 -13.44
C LYS A 73 -3.77 -22.62 -13.87
N PHE A 74 -4.05 -23.89 -13.55
CA PHE A 74 -5.36 -24.51 -13.79
C PHE A 74 -6.48 -23.83 -12.99
N LEU A 75 -6.26 -23.59 -11.70
CA LEU A 75 -7.20 -22.86 -10.86
C LEU A 75 -7.45 -21.46 -11.41
N SER A 76 -6.41 -20.75 -11.85
CA SER A 76 -6.56 -19.43 -12.47
C SER A 76 -7.38 -19.47 -13.76
N LEU A 77 -7.27 -20.55 -14.54
CA LEU A 77 -8.06 -20.73 -15.75
C LEU A 77 -9.53 -20.98 -15.41
N TYR A 78 -9.80 -21.85 -14.42
CA TYR A 78 -11.15 -22.10 -13.90
C TYR A 78 -11.82 -20.84 -13.35
N LEU A 79 -11.09 -20.03 -12.56
CA LEU A 79 -11.64 -18.78 -12.04
C LEU A 79 -11.90 -17.76 -13.16
N LYS A 80 -11.07 -17.73 -14.21
CA LYS A 80 -11.31 -16.89 -15.39
C LYS A 80 -12.55 -17.32 -16.17
N THR A 81 -12.80 -18.62 -16.33
CA THR A 81 -14.02 -19.09 -17.01
C THR A 81 -15.27 -18.76 -16.19
N LEU A 82 -15.24 -18.96 -14.87
CA LEU A 82 -16.32 -18.53 -13.98
C LEU A 82 -16.60 -17.03 -14.08
N ARG A 83 -15.55 -16.19 -14.11
CA ARG A 83 -15.71 -14.74 -14.25
C ARG A 83 -16.43 -14.35 -15.55
N VAL A 84 -16.21 -15.08 -16.64
CA VAL A 84 -16.89 -14.82 -17.92
C VAL A 84 -18.39 -15.13 -17.84
N LEU A 85 -18.79 -16.12 -17.06
CA LEU A 85 -20.19 -16.51 -16.88
C LEU A 85 -20.98 -15.52 -16.01
N VAL A 86 -20.31 -14.80 -15.10
CA VAL A 86 -20.97 -13.79 -14.25
C VAL A 86 -21.35 -12.55 -15.08
N PRO A 87 -22.53 -11.93 -14.86
CA PRO A 87 -22.93 -10.69 -15.53
C PRO A 87 -21.93 -9.55 -15.30
N ARG A 88 -21.69 -8.71 -16.31
CA ARG A 88 -20.69 -7.63 -16.24
C ARG A 88 -20.88 -6.70 -15.04
N SER A 89 -22.12 -6.43 -14.65
CA SER A 89 -22.45 -5.60 -13.48
C SER A 89 -21.94 -6.17 -12.16
N LEU A 90 -21.79 -7.50 -12.04
CA LEU A 90 -21.41 -8.19 -10.80
C LEU A 90 -19.95 -8.67 -10.80
N ARG A 91 -19.29 -8.70 -11.97
CA ARG A 91 -17.95 -9.27 -12.10
C ARG A 91 -16.95 -8.59 -11.17
N ASP A 92 -17.01 -7.27 -11.08
CA ASP A 92 -16.02 -6.49 -10.35
C ASP A 92 -16.33 -6.40 -8.85
N GLU A 93 -17.56 -6.73 -8.44
CA GLU A 93 -17.94 -6.91 -7.03
C GLU A 93 -17.54 -8.30 -6.51
N VAL A 94 -17.67 -9.34 -7.35
CA VAL A 94 -17.39 -10.73 -6.97
C VAL A 94 -15.91 -11.09 -7.14
N PHE A 95 -15.27 -10.61 -8.20
CA PHE A 95 -13.88 -10.93 -8.54
C PHE A 95 -12.95 -9.74 -8.31
N ILE A 96 -12.45 -9.64 -7.09
CA ILE A 96 -11.44 -8.65 -6.71
C ILE A 96 -10.07 -9.15 -7.17
N ALA A 97 -9.47 -8.46 -8.14
CA ALA A 97 -8.18 -8.79 -8.75
C ALA A 97 -7.01 -8.03 -8.09
N THR A 98 -7.04 -7.92 -6.77
CA THR A 98 -5.97 -7.31 -5.96
C THR A 98 -5.22 -8.39 -5.20
N SER A 99 -3.95 -8.15 -4.91
CA SER A 99 -3.20 -9.06 -4.04
C SER A 99 -3.64 -8.93 -2.57
N ILE A 100 -3.37 -9.96 -1.76
CA ILE A 100 -3.63 -9.92 -0.32
C ILE A 100 -2.78 -8.79 0.29
N GLY A 101 -3.42 -7.93 1.09
CA GLY A 101 -2.75 -6.78 1.73
C GLY A 101 -2.69 -5.52 0.86
N GLU A 102 -3.06 -5.59 -0.42
CA GLU A 102 -3.08 -4.41 -1.29
C GLU A 102 -4.25 -3.47 -0.99
N ARG A 103 -5.38 -4.05 -0.60
CA ARG A 103 -6.57 -3.31 -0.16
C ARG A 103 -6.54 -3.15 1.35
N HIS A 104 -6.63 -1.92 1.81
CA HIS A 104 -6.93 -1.61 3.20
C HIS A 104 -8.42 -1.91 3.44
N LYS A 105 -8.70 -2.78 4.41
CA LYS A 105 -10.08 -3.11 4.80
C LYS A 105 -10.72 -2.01 5.64
N TRP A 106 -9.88 -1.27 6.36
CA TRP A 106 -10.27 -0.16 7.20
C TRP A 106 -9.17 0.88 7.17
N MET A 107 -9.56 2.15 7.15
CA MET A 107 -8.65 3.29 7.32
C MET A 107 -8.90 3.86 8.70
N TYR A 108 -7.88 3.86 9.54
CA TYR A 108 -7.94 4.55 10.81
C TYR A 108 -7.24 5.90 10.72
N ASP A 109 -7.85 6.91 11.32
CA ASP A 109 -7.13 8.06 11.83
C ASP A 109 -6.67 7.79 13.28
N ALA A 110 -5.84 8.67 13.82
CA ALA A 110 -5.32 8.54 15.19
C ALA A 110 -6.44 8.44 16.24
N PHE A 111 -7.54 9.16 16.06
CA PHE A 111 -8.64 9.20 17.03
C PHE A 111 -9.49 7.91 17.00
N SER A 112 -9.84 7.44 15.80
CA SER A 112 -10.61 6.22 15.60
C SER A 112 -9.83 4.98 16.03
N LEU A 113 -8.53 4.90 15.77
CA LEU A 113 -7.69 3.82 16.29
C LEU A 113 -7.57 3.89 17.81
N TRP A 114 -7.32 5.09 18.37
CA TRP A 114 -7.29 5.30 19.82
C TRP A 114 -8.56 4.77 20.49
N ARG A 115 -9.74 5.11 19.97
CA ARG A 115 -11.02 4.65 20.52
C ARG A 115 -11.16 3.13 20.52
N VAL A 116 -10.71 2.47 19.45
CA VAL A 116 -10.76 1.00 19.36
C VAL A 116 -9.82 0.38 20.40
N LEU A 117 -8.59 0.88 20.51
CA LEU A 117 -7.62 0.40 21.50
C LEU A 117 -8.13 0.57 22.93
N ASP A 118 -8.63 1.76 23.27
CA ASP A 118 -9.21 2.07 24.58
C ASP A 118 -10.40 1.15 24.92
N SER A 119 -11.30 0.94 23.96
CA SER A 119 -12.48 0.07 24.15
C SER A 119 -12.14 -1.41 24.43
N VAL A 120 -10.96 -1.86 24.02
CA VAL A 120 -10.47 -3.24 24.23
C VAL A 120 -9.65 -3.35 25.53
N GLY A 121 -9.38 -2.23 26.20
CA GLY A 121 -8.69 -2.17 27.48
C GLY A 121 -7.19 -1.87 27.40
N PHE A 122 -6.67 -1.50 26.23
CA PHE A 122 -5.30 -0.98 26.13
C PHE A 122 -5.17 0.36 26.86
N ARG A 123 -3.98 0.62 27.40
CA ARG A 123 -3.65 1.80 28.20
C ARG A 123 -2.41 2.49 27.64
N ASP A 124 -2.15 3.70 28.13
CA ASP A 124 -1.00 4.52 27.75
C ASP A 124 -0.86 4.65 26.22
N ILE A 125 -1.98 4.92 25.55
CA ILE A 125 -2.06 4.97 24.09
C ILE A 125 -1.44 6.30 23.62
N LYS A 126 -0.33 6.22 22.88
CA LYS A 126 0.43 7.37 22.37
C LYS A 126 0.46 7.34 20.85
N VAL A 127 0.38 8.52 20.24
CA VAL A 127 0.73 8.72 18.82
C VAL A 127 2.21 9.04 18.77
N LEU A 128 2.94 8.30 17.94
CA LEU A 128 4.38 8.41 17.77
C LEU A 128 4.73 8.79 16.32
N ASP A 129 6.02 8.87 16.03
CA ASP A 129 6.55 9.00 14.68
C ASP A 129 7.32 7.73 14.25
N PHE A 130 7.80 7.71 13.01
CA PHE A 130 8.52 6.59 12.42
C PHE A 130 9.89 6.27 13.08
N LYS A 131 10.36 7.10 14.01
CA LYS A 131 11.67 6.99 14.67
C LYS A 131 11.57 6.91 16.21
N THR A 132 10.37 7.04 16.78
CA THR A 132 10.16 7.08 18.24
C THR A 132 9.35 5.87 18.71
N SER A 133 9.72 5.35 19.87
CA SER A 133 9.06 4.25 20.59
C SER A 133 9.60 4.21 22.02
N ASP A 134 8.84 3.61 22.94
CA ASP A 134 9.34 3.26 24.27
C ASP A 134 10.43 2.15 24.21
N ILE A 135 10.65 1.53 23.05
CA ILE A 135 11.78 0.63 22.79
C ILE A 135 13.09 1.44 22.72
N PRO A 136 14.11 1.12 23.55
CA PRO A 136 15.38 1.85 23.54
C PRO A 136 16.10 1.77 22.19
N ASN A 137 16.61 2.93 21.71
CA ASN A 137 17.34 3.07 20.44
C ASN A 137 16.55 2.59 19.21
N PHE A 138 15.22 2.74 19.22
CA PHE A 138 14.33 2.24 18.17
C PHE A 138 14.76 2.64 16.75
N GLU A 139 15.23 3.88 16.57
CA GLU A 139 15.70 4.42 15.31
C GLU A 139 16.88 3.63 14.70
N THR A 140 17.67 2.94 15.54
CA THR A 140 18.82 2.15 15.08
C THR A 140 18.43 0.87 14.34
N TYR A 141 17.19 0.40 14.51
CA TYR A 141 16.70 -0.79 13.82
C TYR A 141 16.28 -0.51 12.36
N LEU A 142 16.11 0.76 11.97
CA LEU A 142 15.73 1.18 10.61
C LEU A 142 14.50 0.43 10.06
N LEU A 143 13.50 0.18 10.93
CA LEU A 143 12.29 -0.57 10.54
C LEU A 143 11.34 0.27 9.68
N ASP A 144 11.03 1.49 10.14
CA ASP A 144 10.14 2.43 9.47
C ASP A 144 10.87 3.67 8.93
N MET A 145 12.20 3.63 8.95
CA MET A 145 13.10 4.71 8.56
C MET A 145 14.13 4.19 7.54
N ASN A 146 14.34 4.96 6.48
CA ASN A 146 15.39 4.74 5.51
C ASN A 146 16.77 5.06 6.10
N ALA A 147 17.84 4.58 5.47
CA ALA A 147 19.22 4.82 5.92
C ALA A 147 19.63 6.31 5.93
N ASP A 148 18.92 7.16 5.18
CA ASP A 148 19.11 8.62 5.17
C ASP A 148 18.32 9.35 6.27
N GLY A 149 17.62 8.63 7.14
CA GLY A 149 16.79 9.17 8.21
C GLY A 149 15.39 9.61 7.78
N SER A 150 15.02 9.43 6.50
CA SER A 150 13.68 9.73 6.01
C SER A 150 12.68 8.61 6.34
N PRO A 151 11.37 8.90 6.49
CA PRO A 151 10.37 7.85 6.68
C PRO A 151 10.27 6.93 5.46
N TYR A 152 10.24 5.63 5.69
CA TYR A 152 10.18 4.62 4.62
C TYR A 152 8.94 4.78 3.72
N LYS A 153 7.77 5.06 4.31
CA LYS A 153 6.48 5.27 3.61
C LYS A 153 6.01 6.72 3.59
N GLY A 154 6.94 7.68 3.63
CA GLY A 154 6.60 9.10 3.69
C GLY A 154 5.86 9.49 4.97
N ASP A 155 5.34 10.72 4.98
CA ASP A 155 4.82 11.39 6.16
C ASP A 155 3.38 10.99 6.52
N SER A 156 2.68 10.21 5.68
CA SER A 156 1.24 9.93 5.88
C SER A 156 0.94 8.71 6.74
N SER A 157 1.97 7.98 7.19
CA SER A 157 1.80 6.77 8.00
C SER A 157 1.42 7.13 9.44
N LEU A 158 0.55 6.31 10.05
CA LEU A 158 0.12 6.46 11.44
C LEU A 158 0.90 5.47 12.33
N TYR A 159 1.60 5.99 13.34
CA TYR A 159 2.30 5.19 14.34
C TYR A 159 1.64 5.41 15.70
N MET A 160 1.24 4.31 16.35
CA MET A 160 0.64 4.34 17.67
C MET A 160 1.16 3.19 18.52
N GLU A 161 1.46 3.49 19.78
CA GLU A 161 1.95 2.52 20.75
C GLU A 161 1.03 2.51 21.98
N CYS A 162 0.86 1.35 22.59
CA CYS A 162 0.02 1.16 23.77
C CYS A 162 0.42 -0.10 24.54
N ILE A 163 -0.02 -0.17 25.80
CA ILE A 163 0.27 -1.28 26.71
C ILE A 163 -1.04 -2.03 27.00
N LYS A 164 -0.98 -3.35 27.05
CA LYS A 164 -2.12 -4.20 27.43
C LYS A 164 -2.11 -4.54 28.90
#